data_AF-A0A0S8IJ04-F1
#
_entry.id   AF-A0A0S8IJ04-F1
#
_cell.length_a   1.000
_cell.length_b   1.000
_cell.length_c   1.000
_cell.angle_alpha   90.00
_cell.angle_beta   90.00
_cell.angle_gamma   90.00
#
_symmetry.space_group_name_H-M   'P 1'
#
loop_
_entity.id
_entity.type
_entity.pdbx_description
1 polymer ?
#
loop_
_entity_poly.entity_id
_entity_poly.type
_entity_poly.pdbx_seq_one_letter_code
_entity_poly.pdbx_strand_id
1 'polypeptide(L)'
;MEKRWLKEFARDLIALGGIPFLLLTIARVSVPFTYYPMQFIVSSTLFFILRAIFKADLRAGIGLMLSIFISLYYRNVLFTVFASLVYAGIVISLFYLKREPRQILKGILLGGISTAIGYTIVRLIYFSS
;
A
#
# COMPACT_ATOMS: atom_id res chain seq x y z
N MET A 1 31.26 -6.77 5.35
CA MET A 1 30.16 -7.74 5.12
C MET A 1 28.78 -7.16 5.46
N GLU A 2 28.62 -6.44 6.58
CA GLU A 2 27.32 -5.90 7.05
C GLU A 2 26.51 -5.09 6.02
N LYS A 3 27.16 -4.23 5.22
CA LYS A 3 26.46 -3.36 4.25
C LYS A 3 25.69 -4.12 3.17
N ARG A 4 26.10 -5.36 2.86
CA ARG A 4 25.45 -6.18 1.82
C ARG A 4 24.16 -6.81 2.34
N TRP A 5 24.21 -7.34 3.57
CA TRP A 5 23.04 -7.92 4.23
C TRP A 5 21.94 -6.88 4.50
N LEU A 6 22.32 -5.69 4.99
CA LEU A 6 21.37 -4.57 5.18
C LEU A 6 20.69 -4.14 3.87
N LYS A 7 21.42 -4.20 2.75
CA LYS A 7 20.88 -3.87 1.43
C LYS A 7 19.92 -4.94 0.90
N GLU A 8 20.19 -6.22 1.19
CA GLU A 8 19.27 -7.33 0.86
C GLU A 8 18.00 -7.23 1.69
N PHE A 9 18.13 -7.05 3.01
CA PHE A 9 16.99 -6.84 3.90
C PHE A 9 16.11 -5.65 3.45
N ALA A 10 16.72 -4.52 3.08
CA ALA A 10 15.97 -3.38 2.55
C ALA A 10 15.21 -3.70 1.24
N ARG A 11 15.77 -4.57 0.38
CA ARG A 11 15.09 -4.99 -0.86
C ARG A 11 13.89 -5.89 -0.56
N ASP A 12 14.04 -6.80 0.39
CA ASP A 12 12.97 -7.73 0.79
C ASP A 12 11.84 -6.97 1.48
N LEU A 13 12.19 -6.00 2.34
CA LEU A 13 11.20 -5.16 2.99
C LEU A 13 10.38 -4.35 1.97
N ILE A 14 11.04 -3.78 0.96
CA ILE A 14 10.35 -3.07 -0.13
C ILE A 14 9.47 -3.99 -0.98
N ALA A 15 9.78 -5.28 -1.08
CA ALA A 15 8.97 -6.23 -1.82
C ALA A 15 7.57 -6.42 -1.19
N LEU A 16 7.42 -6.14 0.11
CA LEU A 16 6.11 -6.11 0.79
C LEU A 16 5.22 -4.97 0.26
N GLY A 17 5.80 -3.91 -0.29
CA GLY A 17 5.07 -2.86 -1.03
C GLY A 17 4.88 -3.19 -2.52
N GLY A 18 5.15 -4.42 -2.96
CA GLY A 18 5.10 -4.80 -4.37
C GLY A 18 3.73 -5.26 -4.87
N ILE A 19 3.62 -5.40 -6.19
CA ILE A 19 2.43 -5.98 -6.86
C ILE A 19 2.10 -7.39 -6.35
N PRO A 20 3.06 -8.32 -6.15
CA PRO A 20 2.73 -9.65 -5.66
C PRO A 20 2.03 -9.62 -4.30
N PHE A 21 2.50 -8.76 -3.39
CA PHE A 21 1.90 -8.62 -2.07
C PHE A 21 0.52 -7.95 -2.13
N LEU A 22 0.31 -7.01 -3.05
CA LEU A 22 -1.01 -6.46 -3.34
C LEU A 22 -2.00 -7.54 -3.77
N LEU A 23 -1.62 -8.39 -4.73
CA LEU A 23 -2.47 -9.48 -5.21
C LEU A 23 -2.78 -10.50 -4.11
N LEU A 24 -1.77 -10.88 -3.31
CA LEU A 24 -1.97 -11.77 -2.16
C LEU A 24 -2.93 -11.16 -1.13
N THR A 25 -2.82 -9.86 -0.87
CA THR A 25 -3.69 -9.17 0.08
C THR A 25 -5.12 -9.11 -0.44
N ILE A 26 -5.33 -8.80 -1.72
CA ILE A 26 -6.65 -8.83 -2.36
C ILE A 26 -7.25 -10.23 -2.23
N ALA A 27 -6.51 -11.28 -2.60
CA ALA A 27 -6.97 -12.66 -2.48
C ALA A 27 -7.34 -13.00 -1.03
N ARG A 28 -6.54 -12.56 -0.05
CA ARG A 28 -6.80 -12.79 1.39
C ARG A 28 -8.10 -12.15 1.85
N VAL A 29 -8.37 -10.91 1.47
CA VAL A 29 -9.58 -10.19 1.90
C VAL A 29 -10.82 -10.60 1.09
N SER A 30 -10.66 -11.29 -0.04
CA SER A 30 -11.78 -11.83 -0.83
C SER A 30 -12.45 -13.05 -0.21
N VAL A 31 -11.75 -13.80 0.65
CA VAL A 31 -12.30 -15.05 1.21
C VAL A 31 -13.52 -14.82 2.12
N PRO A 32 -13.53 -13.83 3.04
CA PRO A 32 -14.63 -13.71 4.01
C PRO A 32 -15.63 -12.58 3.69
N PHE A 33 -15.29 -11.58 2.87
CA PHE A 33 -16.16 -10.42 2.62
C PHE A 33 -15.98 -9.87 1.21
N THR A 34 -17.06 -9.55 0.51
CA THR A 34 -17.04 -8.92 -0.83
C THR A 34 -16.72 -7.42 -0.81
N TYR A 35 -16.93 -6.75 0.32
CA TYR A 35 -16.76 -5.31 0.44
C TYR A 35 -15.29 -4.84 0.39
N TYR A 36 -14.43 -5.44 1.24
CA TYR A 36 -13.01 -5.09 1.33
C TYR A 36 -12.19 -5.32 0.05
N PRO A 37 -12.34 -6.43 -0.71
CA PRO A 37 -11.61 -6.60 -1.96
C PRO A 37 -11.98 -5.53 -3.00
N MET A 38 -13.24 -5.06 -3.01
CA MET A 38 -13.65 -3.98 -3.91
C MET A 38 -12.97 -2.65 -3.57
N GLN A 39 -12.78 -2.35 -2.28
CA GLN A 39 -11.99 -1.17 -1.87
C GLN A 39 -10.56 -1.24 -2.42
N PHE A 40 -9.91 -2.39 -2.30
CA PHE A 40 -8.59 -2.60 -2.87
C PHE A 40 -8.59 -2.45 -4.39
N ILE A 41 -9.51 -3.10 -5.10
CA ILE A 41 -9.57 -3.08 -6.57
C ILE A 41 -9.79 -1.65 -7.09
N VAL A 42 -10.76 -0.92 -6.52
CA VAL A 42 -11.07 0.46 -6.94
C VAL A 42 -9.91 1.39 -6.64
N SER A 43 -9.37 1.35 -5.42
CA SER A 43 -8.22 2.19 -5.06
C SER A 43 -6.97 1.84 -5.86
N SER A 44 -6.71 0.56 -6.14
CA SER A 44 -5.53 0.14 -6.89
C SER A 44 -5.63 0.57 -8.35
N THR A 45 -6.80 0.38 -8.97
CA THR A 45 -7.07 0.87 -10.32
C THR A 45 -6.82 2.38 -10.40
N LEU A 46 -7.36 3.16 -9.47
CA LEU A 46 -7.15 4.60 -9.40
C LEU A 46 -5.68 4.97 -9.20
N PHE A 47 -4.97 4.27 -8.30
CA PHE A 47 -3.55 4.50 -8.06
C PHE A 47 -2.71 4.24 -9.32
N PHE A 48 -2.98 3.15 -10.06
CA PHE A 48 -2.26 2.84 -11.29
C PHE A 48 -2.48 3.90 -12.37
N ILE A 49 -3.71 4.42 -12.50
CA ILE A 49 -4.03 5.52 -13.41
C ILE A 49 -3.26 6.79 -13.03
N LEU A 50 -3.33 7.22 -11.77
CA LEU A 50 -2.65 8.43 -11.30
C LEU A 50 -1.13 8.28 -11.40
N ARG A 51 -0.60 7.09 -11.09
CA ARG A 51 0.83 6.81 -11.21
C ARG A 51 1.33 6.98 -12.64
N ALA A 52 0.56 6.54 -13.64
CA ALA A 52 0.94 6.66 -15.04
C ALA A 52 1.12 8.15 -15.44
N ILE A 53 0.31 9.04 -14.88
CA ILE A 53 0.34 10.49 -15.15
C ILE A 53 1.51 11.16 -14.39
N PHE A 54 1.64 10.91 -13.08
CA PHE A 54 2.53 11.68 -12.20
C PHE A 54 3.91 11.05 -11.96
N LYS A 55 4.17 9.85 -12.50
CA LYS A 55 5.40 9.06 -12.34
C LYS A 55 5.81 8.87 -10.88
N ALA A 56 4.90 8.30 -10.09
CA ALA A 56 5.10 8.08 -8.66
C ALA A 56 5.77 6.72 -8.35
N ASP A 57 6.41 6.62 -7.18
CA ASP A 57 6.97 5.36 -6.73
C ASP A 57 5.85 4.36 -6.38
N LEU A 58 5.90 3.21 -7.05
CA LEU A 58 4.88 2.18 -6.94
C LEU A 58 4.85 1.54 -5.55
N ARG A 59 6.03 1.31 -4.95
CA ARG A 59 6.14 0.59 -3.68
C ARG A 59 5.71 1.46 -2.51
N ALA A 60 6.03 2.75 -2.55
CA ALA A 60 5.58 3.71 -1.56
C ALA A 60 4.05 3.85 -1.54
N GLY A 61 3.41 3.88 -2.71
CA GLY A 61 1.96 3.99 -2.82
C GLY A 61 1.24 2.70 -2.44
N ILE A 62 1.62 1.56 -3.03
CA ILE A 62 1.03 0.25 -2.71
C ILE A 62 1.22 -0.08 -1.22
N GLY A 63 2.41 0.14 -0.67
CA GLY A 63 2.69 -0.08 0.74
C GLY A 63 1.75 0.70 1.66
N LEU A 64 1.43 1.96 1.32
CA LEU A 64 0.51 2.78 2.11
C LEU A 64 -0.90 2.22 2.05
N MET A 65 -1.36 1.92 0.83
CA MET A 65 -2.70 1.38 0.60
C MET A 65 -2.90 0.07 1.37
N LEU A 66 -1.91 -0.83 1.29
CA LEU A 66 -1.88 -2.07 2.05
C LEU A 66 -1.96 -1.80 3.55
N SER A 67 -1.11 -0.91 4.07
CA SER A 67 -1.09 -0.57 5.49
C SER A 67 -2.45 -0.08 5.98
N ILE A 68 -3.13 0.78 5.22
CA ILE A 68 -4.43 1.34 5.61
C ILE A 68 -5.51 0.28 5.54
N PHE A 69 -5.66 -0.41 4.41
CA PHE A 69 -6.77 -1.34 4.22
C PHE A 69 -6.64 -2.62 5.05
N ILE A 70 -5.43 -3.14 5.27
CA ILE A 70 -5.22 -4.26 6.20
C ILE A 70 -5.60 -3.85 7.62
N SER A 71 -5.24 -2.63 8.04
CA SER A 71 -5.62 -2.10 9.35
C SER A 71 -7.14 -2.00 9.50
N LEU A 72 -7.83 -1.50 8.47
CA LEU A 72 -9.29 -1.41 8.43
C LEU A 72 -9.97 -2.78 8.41
N TYR A 73 -9.38 -3.75 7.71
CA TYR A 73 -9.89 -5.12 7.61
C TYR A 73 -9.82 -5.85 8.94
N TYR A 74 -8.67 -5.83 9.63
CA TYR A 74 -8.50 -6.54 10.90
C TYR A 74 -9.12 -5.81 12.10
N ARG A 75 -9.35 -4.49 12.01
CA ARG A 75 -9.91 -3.65 13.10
C ARG A 75 -9.24 -3.88 14.46
N ASN A 76 -7.95 -4.15 14.45
CA ASN A 76 -7.16 -4.46 15.65
C ASN A 76 -5.95 -3.55 15.74
N VAL A 77 -5.79 -2.88 16.89
CA VAL A 77 -4.73 -1.89 17.12
C VAL A 77 -3.34 -2.49 16.96
N LEU A 78 -3.10 -3.71 17.45
CA LEU A 78 -1.80 -4.39 17.29
C LEU A 78 -1.47 -4.61 15.81
N PHE A 79 -2.47 -4.98 15.00
CA PHE A 79 -2.29 -5.12 13.55
C PHE A 79 -2.03 -3.77 12.88
N THR A 80 -2.69 -2.70 13.31
CA THR A 80 -2.44 -1.35 12.80
C THR A 80 -1.01 -0.90 13.09
N VAL A 81 -0.54 -1.07 14.33
CA VAL A 81 0.84 -0.75 14.72
C VAL A 81 1.83 -1.56 13.88
N PHE A 82 1.60 -2.87 13.74
CA PHE A 82 2.44 -3.74 12.92
C PHE A 82 2.49 -3.27 11.45
N ALA A 83 1.34 -3.01 10.83
CA ALA A 83 1.26 -2.55 9.45
C ALA A 83 1.98 -1.20 9.26
N SER A 84 1.80 -0.26 10.20
CA SER A 84 2.50 1.02 10.20
C SER A 84 4.01 0.88 10.33
N LEU A 85 4.50 -0.04 11.17
CA LEU A 85 5.94 -0.33 11.30
C LEU A 85 6.51 -0.93 10.01
N VAL A 86 5.80 -1.88 9.39
CA VAL A 86 6.19 -2.44 8.09
C VAL A 86 6.25 -1.36 7.02
N TYR A 87 5.24 -0.49 6.97
CA TYR A 87 5.21 0.61 6.01
C TYR A 87 6.34 1.64 6.24
N ALA A 88 6.58 2.03 7.49
CA ALA A 88 7.72 2.87 7.83
C ALA A 88 9.04 2.23 7.38
N GLY A 89 9.18 0.92 7.59
CA GLY A 89 10.29 0.11 7.10
C GLY A 89 10.47 0.18 5.58
N ILE A 90 9.38 0.05 4.80
CA ILE A 90 9.40 0.22 3.34
C ILE A 90 9.91 1.61 2.96
N VAL A 91 9.36 2.66 3.57
CA VAL A 91 9.73 4.05 3.26
C VAL A 91 11.20 4.32 3.58
N ILE A 92 11.66 3.93 4.78
CA ILE A 92 13.08 4.05 5.19
C ILE A 92 13.97 3.29 4.20
N SER A 93 13.58 2.08 3.80
CA SER A 93 14.34 1.27 2.85
C SER A 93 14.41 1.91 1.47
N LEU A 94 13.35 2.57 1.00
CA LEU A 94 13.36 3.31 -0.27
C LEU A 94 14.38 4.45 -0.25
N PHE A 95 14.44 5.22 0.85
CA PHE A 95 15.45 6.26 1.03
C PHE A 95 16.87 5.67 1.13
N TYR A 96 17.04 4.58 1.88
CA TYR A 96 18.32 3.89 2.01
C TYR A 96 18.86 3.37 0.66
N LEU A 97 17.99 2.85 -0.20
CA LEU A 97 18.34 2.42 -1.57
C LEU A 97 18.49 3.58 -2.56
N LYS A 98 18.52 4.83 -2.08
CA LYS A 98 18.71 6.05 -2.89
C LYS A 98 17.67 6.21 -4.00
N ARG A 99 16.42 5.82 -3.75
CA ARG A 99 15.30 6.16 -4.64
C ARG A 99 15.03 7.66 -4.56
N GLU A 100 14.51 8.23 -5.65
CA GLU A 100 14.28 9.68 -5.74
C GLU A 100 13.21 10.13 -4.71
N PRO A 101 13.55 11.01 -3.75
CA PRO A 101 12.62 11.46 -2.69
C PRO A 101 11.30 12.01 -3.22
N ARG A 102 11.37 12.76 -4.33
CA ARG A 102 10.19 13.33 -4.99
C ARG A 102 9.22 12.25 -5.49
N GLN A 103 9.74 11.15 -6.02
CA GLN A 103 8.91 10.03 -6.49
C GLN A 103 8.30 9.26 -5.32
N ILE A 104 9.05 9.09 -4.23
CA ILE A 104 8.55 8.48 -2.98
C ILE A 104 7.37 9.30 -2.45
N LEU A 105 7.57 10.61 -2.23
CA LEU A 105 6.54 11.51 -1.71
C LEU A 105 5.28 11.52 -2.58
N LYS A 106 5.44 11.57 -3.91
CA LYS A 106 4.32 11.41 -4.85
C LYS A 106 3.61 10.06 -4.69
N GLY A 107 4.36 8.98 -4.49
CA GLY A 107 3.82 7.64 -4.23
C GLY A 107 2.96 7.60 -2.98
N ILE A 108 3.46 8.17 -1.87
CA ILE A 108 2.71 8.29 -0.61
C ILE A 108 1.43 9.11 -0.84
N LEU A 109 1.55 10.29 -1.46
CA LEU A 109 0.44 11.22 -1.66
C LEU A 109 -0.65 10.62 -2.56
N LEU A 110 -0.26 10.04 -3.71
CA LEU A 110 -1.21 9.38 -4.60
C LEU A 110 -1.80 8.12 -3.98
N GLY A 111 -1.02 7.33 -3.23
CA GLY A 111 -1.54 6.18 -2.49
C GLY A 111 -2.62 6.60 -1.49
N GLY A 112 -2.38 7.69 -0.75
CA GLY A 112 -3.35 8.25 0.20
C GLY A 112 -4.62 8.74 -0.49
N ILE A 113 -4.49 9.51 -1.57
CA ILE A 113 -5.62 10.00 -2.37
C ILE A 113 -6.43 8.83 -2.94
N SER A 114 -5.76 7.83 -3.54
CA SER A 114 -6.43 6.68 -4.12
C SER A 114 -7.13 5.82 -3.07
N THR A 115 -6.55 5.64 -1.89
CA THR A 115 -7.19 4.98 -0.76
C THR A 115 -8.43 5.75 -0.30
N ALA A 116 -8.33 7.07 -0.10
CA ALA A 116 -9.44 7.89 0.38
C ALA A 116 -10.62 7.90 -0.61
N ILE A 117 -10.34 8.08 -1.91
CA ILE A 117 -11.36 8.10 -2.96
C ILE A 117 -11.99 6.72 -3.10
N GLY A 118 -11.20 5.66 -3.22
CA GLY A 118 -11.75 4.31 -3.42
C GLY A 118 -12.52 3.81 -2.19
N TYR A 119 -12.07 4.12 -0.97
CA TYR A 119 -12.83 3.87 0.25
C TYR A 119 -14.20 4.54 0.20
N THR A 120 -14.25 5.82 -0.18
CA THR A 120 -15.49 6.60 -0.21
C THR A 120 -16.46 6.08 -1.28
N ILE A 121 -15.97 5.82 -2.50
CA ILE A 121 -16.78 5.28 -3.61
C ILE A 121 -17.40 3.94 -3.22
N VAL A 122 -16.60 2.99 -2.72
CA VAL A 122 -17.08 1.66 -2.39
C VAL A 122 -18.02 1.70 -1.18
N ARG A 123 -17.74 2.55 -0.18
CA ARG A 123 -18.66 2.76 0.93
C ARG A 123 -20.01 3.30 0.47
N LEU A 124 -20.02 4.25 -0.47
CA LEU A 124 -21.26 4.83 -0.99
C LEU A 124 -22.09 3.77 -1.75
N ILE A 125 -21.46 2.90 -2.54
CA ILE A 125 -22.16 1.84 -3.28
C ILE A 125 -22.77 0.79 -2.34
N TYR A 126 -22.00 0.27 -1.38
CA TYR A 126 -22.42 -0.88 -0.56
C TYR A 126 -23.21 -0.53 0.71
N PHE A 127 -23.14 0.72 1.19
CA PHE A 127 -23.89 1.15 2.40
C PHE A 127 -25.02 2.15 2.10
N SER A 128 -25.20 2.57 0.84
CA SER A 128 -26.37 3.33 0.40
C SER A 128 -27.49 2.43 -0.18
N SER A 129 -27.28 1.11 -0.17
CA SER A 129 -28.23 0.08 -0.63
C SER A 129 -28.78 -0.66 0.58
#